data_AF-C7P9D2-F1
#
_entry.id   AF-C7P9D2-F1
#
_cell.length_a   1.000
_cell.length_b   1.000
_cell.length_c   1.000
_cell.angle_alpha   90.00
_cell.angle_beta   90.00
_cell.angle_gamma   90.00
#
_symmetry.space_group_name_H-M   'P 1'
#
loop_
_entity.id
_entity.type
_entity.pdbx_description
1 polymer ?
#
loop_
_entity_poly.entity_id
_entity_poly.type
_entity_poly.pdbx_seq_one_letter_code
_entity_poly.pdbx_strand_id
1 'polypeptide(L)'
;MKAEEMAMVFSKLILNPITRKQILGLFKKGENGKLIIENYLDAYAKGKEVNSIKYKVLKEILDKGLKTFAGECYKETFKEYLKDPYFKRGLISVVRGLGYFGVKKPFTSGSPFLVVWDVTYRCNLRCKHCYANAGKPLEDELNTEEAKKVIDILGNAGVVALAFSGGEPLMRKDLFDLINRAKDYGMSVSIATNGTLLTKENVKKLKEHEVDFIQISLDGTKETHEKFRGIKGIYEKTINGIKNVVEEGICCAIAITATKLNYKDVPKVMDLAEELGVNFFMLYNYIPVGAGDFDIDLSPEEREDLLNMLWEKLNSDTGKKCKTAFLSTAPYYSRIALEHNRYYLATHFANVDLDKNEHLKSLADFIGGCGCGRFYLSLRANGDIQPCVFFPLKLGNIREFNDENDFLEFWRNNKVLNDLRDRDKLKICGKCKYRYVCGGCRARAYSYYRDYLREDPGCILTKKLS
;
A
#
# COMPACT_ATOMS: atom_id res chain seq x y z
N MET A 1 15.44 -21.82 20.55
CA MET A 1 15.24 -22.15 19.13
C MET A 1 15.52 -20.89 18.34
N LYS A 2 16.42 -20.92 17.36
CA LYS A 2 16.74 -19.72 16.55
C LYS A 2 15.50 -19.31 15.73
N ALA A 3 15.32 -18.03 15.41
CA ALA A 3 14.15 -17.53 14.66
C ALA A 3 13.91 -18.29 13.32
N GLU A 4 14.99 -18.73 12.67
CA GLU A 4 14.96 -19.51 11.43
C GLU A 4 14.36 -20.91 11.61
N GLU A 5 14.67 -21.59 12.72
CA GLU A 5 14.09 -22.90 13.05
C GLU A 5 12.59 -22.77 13.33
N MET A 6 12.17 -21.71 14.04
CA MET A 6 10.75 -21.39 14.27
C MET A 6 10.01 -21.15 12.96
N ALA A 7 10.60 -20.38 12.04
CA ALA A 7 10.03 -20.13 10.72
C ALA A 7 9.90 -21.43 9.89
N MET A 8 10.86 -22.36 9.99
CA MET A 8 10.78 -23.66 9.30
C MET A 8 9.65 -24.53 9.86
N VAL A 9 9.50 -24.59 11.19
CA VAL A 9 8.40 -25.33 11.84
C VAL A 9 7.04 -24.73 11.46
N PHE A 10 6.91 -23.41 11.48
CA PHE A 10 5.69 -22.72 11.06
C PHE A 10 5.36 -23.02 9.58
N SER A 11 6.36 -23.00 8.71
CA SER A 11 6.20 -23.33 7.29
C SER A 11 5.72 -24.77 7.10
N LYS A 12 6.29 -25.74 7.81
CA LYS A 12 5.84 -27.15 7.77
C LYS A 12 4.38 -27.31 8.22
N LEU A 13 3.96 -26.58 9.25
CA LEU A 13 2.57 -26.59 9.71
C LEU A 13 1.62 -26.11 8.61
N ILE A 14 1.91 -24.95 8.01
CA ILE A 14 1.04 -24.33 6.99
C ILE A 14 1.01 -25.15 5.69
N LEU A 15 2.14 -25.73 5.29
CA LEU A 15 2.25 -26.53 4.06
C LEU A 15 1.61 -27.92 4.18
N ASN A 16 1.24 -28.37 5.39
CA ASN A 16 0.51 -29.62 5.57
C ASN A 16 -0.87 -29.55 4.85
N PRO A 17 -1.20 -30.52 3.97
CA PRO A 17 -2.45 -30.50 3.19
C PRO A 17 -3.72 -30.46 4.04
N ILE A 18 -3.72 -31.15 5.19
CA ILE A 18 -4.86 -31.18 6.11
C ILE A 18 -5.02 -29.80 6.77
N THR A 19 -3.93 -29.24 7.30
CA THR A 19 -3.93 -27.87 7.85
C THR A 19 -4.48 -26.87 6.84
N ARG A 20 -3.97 -26.91 5.60
CA ARG A 20 -4.39 -26.01 4.52
C ARG A 20 -5.88 -26.15 4.19
N LYS A 21 -6.40 -27.39 4.12
CA LYS A 21 -7.84 -27.64 3.93
C LYS A 21 -8.68 -27.05 5.06
N GLN A 22 -8.22 -27.16 6.31
CA GLN A 22 -8.92 -26.57 7.45
C GLN A 22 -8.89 -25.04 7.41
N ILE A 23 -7.74 -24.43 7.06
CA ILE A 23 -7.61 -22.96 6.88
C ILE A 23 -8.60 -22.47 5.83
N LEU A 24 -8.63 -23.08 4.64
CA LEU A 24 -9.54 -22.66 3.56
C LEU A 24 -11.01 -22.83 3.97
N GLY A 25 -11.32 -23.84 4.80
CA GLY A 25 -12.64 -24.05 5.37
C GLY A 25 -13.09 -22.98 6.37
N LEU A 26 -12.21 -22.07 6.82
CA LEU A 26 -12.54 -20.94 7.69
C LEU A 26 -13.20 -19.77 6.96
N PHE A 27 -13.05 -19.69 5.63
CA PHE A 27 -13.59 -18.60 4.81
C PHE A 27 -14.98 -18.93 4.21
N LYS A 28 -15.63 -19.97 4.70
CA LYS A 28 -17.06 -20.20 4.43
C LYS A 28 -17.90 -19.33 5.36
N LYS A 29 -19.04 -18.85 4.86
CA LYS A 29 -20.06 -18.19 5.70
C LYS A 29 -20.69 -19.23 6.64
N GLY A 30 -20.84 -18.88 7.90
CA GLY A 30 -21.62 -19.64 8.88
C GLY A 30 -23.10 -19.30 8.81
N GLU A 31 -23.89 -19.86 9.75
CA GLU A 31 -25.34 -19.67 9.81
C GLU A 31 -25.77 -18.21 10.00
N ASN A 32 -24.91 -17.39 10.64
CA ASN A 32 -25.13 -15.96 10.85
C ASN A 32 -24.67 -15.08 9.68
N GLY A 33 -24.32 -15.67 8.52
CA GLY A 33 -23.82 -14.96 7.34
C GLY A 33 -22.38 -14.45 7.43
N LYS A 34 -21.76 -14.48 8.61
CA LYS A 34 -20.36 -14.09 8.84
C LYS A 34 -19.39 -15.23 8.48
N LEU A 35 -18.15 -14.89 8.20
CA LEU A 35 -17.11 -15.91 7.99
C LEU A 35 -16.86 -16.70 9.29
N ILE A 36 -16.67 -18.01 9.19
CA ILE A 36 -16.34 -18.86 10.36
C ILE A 36 -15.12 -18.32 11.11
N ILE A 37 -14.11 -17.82 10.38
CA ILE A 37 -12.91 -17.23 10.98
C ILE A 37 -13.21 -16.06 11.92
N GLU A 38 -14.22 -15.23 11.64
CA GLU A 38 -14.54 -14.05 12.47
C GLU A 38 -15.00 -14.50 13.86
N ASN A 39 -15.92 -15.47 13.91
CA ASN A 39 -16.41 -16.05 15.15
C ASN A 39 -15.27 -16.70 15.96
N TYR A 40 -14.32 -17.34 15.27
CA TYR A 40 -13.19 -18.00 15.92
C TYR A 40 -12.13 -17.01 16.43
N LEU A 41 -11.87 -15.91 15.70
CA LEU A 41 -11.01 -14.84 16.20
C LEU A 41 -11.63 -14.16 17.42
N ASP A 42 -12.94 -13.96 17.44
CA ASP A 42 -13.66 -13.45 18.62
C ASP A 42 -13.56 -14.39 19.83
N ALA A 43 -13.67 -15.70 19.59
CA ALA A 43 -13.49 -16.71 20.64
C ALA A 43 -12.06 -16.69 21.19
N TYR A 44 -11.06 -16.66 20.29
CA TYR A 44 -9.64 -16.60 20.65
C TYR A 44 -9.31 -15.33 21.45
N ALA A 45 -9.81 -14.16 21.02
CA ALA A 45 -9.62 -12.89 21.73
C ALA A 45 -10.21 -12.92 23.15
N LYS A 46 -11.32 -13.64 23.35
CA LYS A 46 -11.98 -13.83 24.66
C LYS A 46 -11.41 -14.99 25.47
N GLY A 47 -10.40 -15.70 24.97
CA GLY A 47 -9.85 -16.90 25.63
C GLY A 47 -10.83 -18.07 25.71
N LYS A 48 -11.88 -18.09 24.87
CA LYS A 48 -12.89 -19.16 24.84
C LYS A 48 -12.40 -20.33 24.01
N GLU A 49 -12.54 -21.54 24.52
CA GLU A 49 -12.28 -22.76 23.74
C GLU A 49 -13.50 -23.13 22.88
N VAL A 50 -13.25 -23.57 21.66
CA VAL A 50 -14.30 -24.04 20.74
C VAL A 50 -13.98 -25.47 20.31
N ASN A 51 -14.94 -26.38 20.47
CA ASN A 51 -14.78 -27.78 20.07
C ASN A 51 -14.89 -27.94 18.54
N SER A 52 -13.87 -27.51 17.81
CA SER A 52 -13.79 -27.60 16.36
C SER A 52 -12.36 -27.83 15.91
N ILE A 53 -12.16 -28.77 14.98
CA ILE A 53 -10.83 -29.03 14.39
C ILE A 53 -10.30 -27.76 13.72
N LYS A 54 -11.16 -27.01 13.01
CA LYS A 54 -10.78 -25.75 12.37
C LYS A 54 -10.33 -24.71 13.38
N TYR A 55 -11.00 -24.62 14.53
CA TYR A 55 -10.61 -23.70 15.61
C TYR A 55 -9.25 -24.07 16.18
N LYS A 56 -9.03 -25.35 16.50
CA LYS A 56 -7.74 -25.85 17.01
C LYS A 56 -6.60 -25.54 16.03
N VAL A 57 -6.82 -25.75 14.73
CA VAL A 57 -5.85 -25.40 13.69
C VAL A 57 -5.59 -23.90 13.63
N LEU A 58 -6.64 -23.05 13.65
CA LEU A 58 -6.47 -21.59 13.66
C LEU A 58 -5.67 -21.15 14.89
N LYS A 59 -6.03 -21.62 16.08
CA LYS A 59 -5.35 -21.30 17.34
C LYS A 59 -3.87 -21.65 17.27
N GLU A 60 -3.52 -22.85 16.78
CA GLU A 60 -2.14 -23.29 16.61
C GLU A 60 -1.34 -22.37 15.67
N ILE A 61 -1.98 -21.89 14.59
CA ILE A 61 -1.37 -20.96 13.63
C ILE A 61 -1.14 -19.59 14.29
N LEU A 62 -2.11 -19.07 15.04
CA LEU A 62 -1.98 -17.79 15.73
C LEU A 62 -0.89 -17.85 16.80
N ASP A 63 -0.89 -18.88 17.64
CA ASP A 63 0.08 -19.06 18.72
C ASP A 63 1.51 -19.21 18.17
N LYS A 64 1.72 -20.05 17.14
CA LYS A 64 3.05 -20.21 16.53
C LYS A 64 3.47 -19.00 15.70
N GLY A 65 2.52 -18.33 15.04
CA GLY A 65 2.76 -17.09 14.31
C GLY A 65 3.26 -15.99 15.24
N LEU A 66 2.57 -15.79 16.37
CA LEU A 66 2.99 -14.84 17.41
C LEU A 66 4.39 -15.15 17.92
N LYS A 67 4.64 -16.41 18.30
CA LYS A 67 5.96 -16.85 18.77
C LYS A 67 7.08 -16.61 17.74
N THR A 68 6.78 -16.78 16.45
CA THR A 68 7.77 -16.65 15.37
C THR A 68 8.05 -15.18 15.02
N PHE A 69 7.01 -14.36 14.88
CA PHE A 69 7.09 -13.03 14.25
C PHE A 69 7.00 -11.84 15.23
N ALA A 70 6.51 -12.05 16.46
CA ALA A 70 6.34 -10.98 17.44
C ALA A 70 7.00 -11.29 18.80
N GLY A 71 6.97 -12.55 19.23
CA GLY A 71 7.36 -13.02 20.56
C GLY A 71 6.15 -13.34 21.44
N GLU A 72 6.30 -14.27 22.40
CA GLU A 72 5.18 -14.76 23.23
C GLU A 72 4.59 -13.69 24.16
N CYS A 73 5.38 -12.69 24.57
CA CYS A 73 4.94 -11.58 25.41
C CYS A 73 3.84 -10.71 24.76
N TYR A 74 3.67 -10.78 23.44
CA TYR A 74 2.65 -10.02 22.71
C TYR A 74 1.27 -10.65 22.70
N LYS A 75 1.07 -11.83 23.31
CA LYS A 75 -0.20 -12.57 23.20
C LYS A 75 -1.40 -11.80 23.73
N GLU A 76 -1.29 -11.15 24.89
CA GLU A 76 -2.41 -10.37 25.45
C GLU A 76 -2.66 -9.09 24.65
N THR A 77 -1.60 -8.38 24.23
CA THR A 77 -1.73 -7.23 23.33
C THR A 77 -2.38 -7.62 21.99
N PHE A 78 -2.03 -8.79 21.46
CA PHE A 78 -2.63 -9.31 20.23
C PHE A 78 -4.12 -9.60 20.39
N LYS A 79 -4.55 -10.16 21.52
CA LYS A 79 -5.98 -10.35 21.81
C LYS A 79 -6.73 -9.02 21.89
N GLU A 80 -6.10 -7.97 22.42
CA GLU A 80 -6.66 -6.61 22.39
C GLU A 80 -6.78 -6.08 20.96
N TYR A 81 -5.74 -6.23 20.13
CA TYR A 81 -5.80 -5.83 18.72
C TYR A 81 -6.86 -6.60 17.92
N LEU A 82 -7.14 -7.85 18.25
CA LEU A 82 -8.24 -8.59 17.62
C LEU A 82 -9.62 -7.98 17.85
N LYS A 83 -9.78 -7.09 18.84
CA LYS A 83 -11.03 -6.34 19.04
C LYS A 83 -11.20 -5.23 18.00
N ASP A 84 -10.10 -4.71 17.46
CA ASP A 84 -10.13 -3.71 16.39
C ASP A 84 -10.58 -4.35 15.06
N PRO A 85 -11.65 -3.86 14.42
CA PRO A 85 -12.16 -4.42 13.18
C PRO A 85 -11.15 -4.37 12.03
N TYR A 86 -10.34 -3.30 11.92
CA TYR A 86 -9.37 -3.15 10.84
C TYR A 86 -8.23 -4.17 10.97
N PHE A 87 -7.67 -4.32 12.17
CA PHE A 87 -6.65 -5.31 12.45
C PHE A 87 -7.15 -6.73 12.20
N LYS A 88 -8.37 -7.04 12.67
CA LYS A 88 -9.01 -8.34 12.42
C LYS A 88 -9.17 -8.62 10.94
N ARG A 89 -9.65 -7.64 10.16
CA ARG A 89 -9.80 -7.74 8.70
C ARG A 89 -8.46 -7.99 8.00
N GLY A 90 -7.41 -7.29 8.41
CA GLY A 90 -6.04 -7.52 7.97
C GLY A 90 -5.57 -8.95 8.26
N LEU A 91 -5.74 -9.42 9.49
CA LEU A 91 -5.35 -10.77 9.88
C LEU A 91 -6.11 -11.85 9.09
N ILE A 92 -7.40 -11.65 8.82
CA ILE A 92 -8.19 -12.56 7.97
C ILE A 92 -7.54 -12.68 6.57
N SER A 93 -7.10 -11.57 5.99
CA SER A 93 -6.38 -11.59 4.70
C SER A 93 -5.04 -12.31 4.79
N VAL A 94 -4.29 -12.17 5.89
CA VAL A 94 -3.05 -12.93 6.15
C VAL A 94 -3.33 -14.43 6.24
N VAL A 95 -4.28 -14.86 7.08
CA VAL A 95 -4.61 -16.28 7.25
C VAL A 95 -5.10 -16.88 5.92
N ARG A 96 -5.85 -16.11 5.13
CA ARG A 96 -6.29 -16.53 3.78
C ARG A 96 -5.12 -16.67 2.82
N GLY A 97 -4.16 -15.76 2.87
CA GLY A 97 -2.93 -15.81 2.09
C GLY A 97 -2.10 -17.06 2.41
N LEU A 98 -1.95 -17.37 3.69
CA LEU A 98 -1.31 -18.62 4.13
C LEU A 98 -2.05 -19.86 3.60
N GLY A 99 -3.39 -19.84 3.58
CA GLY A 99 -4.20 -20.91 3.02
C GLY A 99 -4.05 -21.09 1.50
N TYR A 100 -4.01 -20.01 0.72
CA TYR A 100 -3.93 -20.11 -0.75
C TYR A 100 -2.51 -20.19 -1.30
N PHE A 101 -1.56 -19.50 -0.69
CA PHE A 101 -0.21 -19.36 -1.23
C PHE A 101 0.86 -20.05 -0.36
N GLY A 102 0.52 -20.45 0.87
CA GLY A 102 1.49 -20.97 1.83
C GLY A 102 2.39 -19.88 2.41
N VAL A 103 3.50 -20.30 3.02
CA VAL A 103 4.54 -19.40 3.53
C VAL A 103 5.51 -19.12 2.37
N LYS A 104 5.41 -17.93 1.77
CA LYS A 104 6.27 -17.48 0.65
C LYS A 104 7.10 -16.27 1.07
N LYS A 105 8.30 -16.14 0.50
CA LYS A 105 9.14 -14.95 0.63
C LYS A 105 9.26 -14.26 -0.75
N PRO A 106 8.71 -13.06 -0.95
CA PRO A 106 7.86 -12.32 -0.02
C PRO A 106 6.41 -12.87 0.01
N PHE A 107 5.69 -12.57 1.09
CA PHE A 107 4.34 -13.06 1.35
C PHE A 107 3.33 -12.46 0.36
N THR A 108 2.26 -13.23 0.13
CA THR A 108 1.11 -12.86 -0.70
C THR A 108 -0.16 -12.98 0.13
N SER A 109 -0.91 -11.90 0.27
CA SER A 109 -2.17 -11.89 1.02
C SER A 109 -3.31 -12.59 0.25
N GLY A 110 -4.33 -13.05 0.96
CA GLY A 110 -5.45 -13.80 0.36
C GLY A 110 -6.40 -12.94 -0.48
N SER A 111 -6.36 -11.63 -0.28
CA SER A 111 -6.98 -10.55 -1.05
C SER A 111 -6.00 -9.36 -1.04
N PRO A 112 -6.05 -8.41 -1.98
CA PRO A 112 -5.29 -7.17 -1.83
C PRO A 112 -5.63 -6.51 -0.49
N PHE A 113 -4.62 -6.11 0.27
CA PHE A 113 -4.80 -5.28 1.45
C PHE A 113 -5.28 -3.89 1.04
N LEU A 114 -4.65 -3.29 0.04
CA LEU A 114 -4.97 -1.97 -0.47
C LEU A 114 -5.38 -2.05 -1.94
N VAL A 115 -6.51 -1.44 -2.28
CA VAL A 115 -6.82 -1.07 -3.66
C VAL A 115 -6.75 0.45 -3.77
N VAL A 116 -5.95 0.96 -4.70
CA VAL A 116 -6.00 2.38 -5.08
C VAL A 116 -6.89 2.51 -6.30
N TRP A 117 -7.95 3.27 -6.19
CA TRP A 117 -8.92 3.43 -7.25
C TRP A 117 -8.90 4.86 -7.77
N ASP A 118 -8.51 5.02 -9.04
CA ASP A 118 -8.76 6.25 -9.76
C ASP A 118 -10.25 6.39 -10.01
N VAL A 119 -10.97 7.05 -9.11
CA VAL A 119 -12.44 7.02 -9.11
C VAL A 119 -13.03 7.89 -10.21
N THR A 120 -12.26 8.84 -10.75
CA THR A 120 -12.60 9.63 -11.93
C THR A 120 -11.31 10.07 -12.61
N TYR A 121 -11.34 10.47 -13.89
CA TYR A 121 -10.23 11.13 -14.58
C TYR A 121 -10.48 12.64 -14.71
N ARG A 122 -11.61 13.14 -14.19
CA ARG A 122 -11.86 14.57 -14.06
C ARG A 122 -10.83 15.19 -13.11
N CYS A 123 -10.09 16.20 -13.57
CA CYS A 123 -9.12 16.92 -12.76
C CYS A 123 -9.09 18.41 -13.10
N ASN A 124 -8.93 19.24 -12.07
CA ASN A 124 -8.80 20.69 -12.16
C ASN A 124 -7.35 21.17 -12.39
N LEU A 125 -6.37 20.25 -12.45
CA LEU A 125 -4.95 20.56 -12.72
C LEU A 125 -4.44 19.89 -14.02
N ARG A 126 -3.21 20.19 -14.42
CA ARG A 126 -2.55 19.68 -15.65
C ARG A 126 -1.07 19.36 -15.38
N CYS A 127 -0.84 18.45 -14.43
CA CYS A 127 0.51 18.16 -13.92
C CYS A 127 1.41 17.51 -14.98
N LYS A 128 2.68 17.93 -15.05
CA LYS A 128 3.68 17.41 -16.00
C LYS A 128 4.04 15.93 -15.81
N HIS A 129 3.79 15.38 -14.63
CA HIS A 129 4.13 14.01 -14.26
C HIS A 129 2.89 13.09 -14.17
N CYS A 130 1.70 13.57 -14.58
CA CYS A 130 0.44 12.89 -14.28
C CYS A 130 0.39 11.49 -14.90
N TYR A 131 0.48 10.46 -14.07
CA TYR A 131 0.46 9.06 -14.52
C TYR A 131 -0.85 8.68 -15.21
N ALA A 132 -1.97 9.30 -14.82
CA ALA A 132 -3.29 9.07 -15.40
C ALA A 132 -3.55 9.94 -16.65
N ASN A 133 -2.70 10.95 -16.92
CA ASN A 133 -2.95 12.01 -17.90
C ASN A 133 -4.38 12.60 -17.75
N ALA A 134 -4.77 12.88 -16.51
CA ALA A 134 -6.13 13.25 -16.15
C ALA A 134 -6.50 14.68 -16.58
N GLY A 135 -7.79 14.91 -16.78
CA GLY A 135 -8.33 16.22 -17.12
C GLY A 135 -9.84 16.18 -17.31
N LYS A 136 -10.30 15.67 -18.45
CA LYS A 136 -11.72 15.36 -18.66
C LYS A 136 -12.00 13.95 -18.13
N PRO A 137 -13.24 13.67 -17.67
CA PRO A 137 -13.62 12.30 -17.35
C PRO A 137 -13.49 11.40 -18.59
N LEU A 138 -13.26 10.10 -18.38
CA LEU A 138 -13.38 9.11 -19.46
C LEU A 138 -14.83 9.00 -19.90
N GLU A 139 -15.05 8.58 -21.15
CA GLU A 139 -16.40 8.35 -21.68
C GLU A 139 -17.08 7.14 -21.02
N ASP A 140 -16.28 6.18 -20.56
CA ASP A 140 -16.72 4.89 -20.00
C ASP A 140 -16.50 4.77 -18.47
N GLU A 141 -16.40 5.89 -17.74
CA GLU A 141 -16.30 5.89 -16.27
C GLU A 141 -17.47 5.15 -15.63
N LEU A 142 -17.19 4.44 -14.53
CA LEU A 142 -18.18 3.76 -13.73
C LEU A 142 -19.15 4.79 -13.14
N ASN A 143 -20.44 4.62 -13.44
CA ASN A 143 -21.49 5.40 -12.79
C ASN A 143 -21.59 5.03 -11.30
N THR A 144 -22.47 5.72 -10.55
CA THR A 144 -22.60 5.52 -9.09
C THR A 144 -22.95 4.09 -8.70
N GLU A 145 -23.88 3.46 -9.42
CA GLU A 145 -24.35 2.11 -9.08
C GLU A 145 -23.30 1.04 -9.44
N GLU A 146 -22.63 1.20 -10.59
CA GLU A 146 -21.48 0.36 -10.93
C GLU A 146 -20.35 0.53 -9.90
N ALA A 147 -20.08 1.76 -9.46
CA ALA A 147 -19.05 2.04 -8.48
C ALA A 147 -19.36 1.43 -7.11
N LYS A 148 -20.62 1.50 -6.65
CA LYS A 148 -21.05 0.79 -5.43
C LYS A 148 -20.88 -0.72 -5.57
N LYS A 149 -21.27 -1.30 -6.72
CA LYS A 149 -21.06 -2.74 -7.00
C LYS A 149 -19.59 -3.14 -6.91
N VAL A 150 -18.67 -2.30 -7.40
CA VAL A 150 -17.23 -2.52 -7.25
C VAL A 150 -16.84 -2.58 -5.77
N ILE A 151 -17.31 -1.63 -4.96
CA ILE A 151 -17.04 -1.61 -3.52
C ILE A 151 -17.59 -2.87 -2.84
N ASP A 152 -18.75 -3.35 -3.26
CA ASP A 152 -19.36 -4.58 -2.73
C ASP A 152 -18.49 -5.80 -3.00
N ILE A 153 -18.00 -5.93 -4.24
CA ILE A 153 -17.08 -7.00 -4.65
C ILE A 153 -15.80 -6.95 -3.79
N LEU A 154 -15.17 -5.77 -3.67
CA LEU A 154 -13.94 -5.60 -2.88
C LEU A 154 -14.17 -5.85 -1.38
N GLY A 155 -15.29 -5.34 -0.86
CA GLY A 155 -15.73 -5.45 0.52
C GLY A 155 -15.96 -6.91 0.93
N ASN A 156 -16.75 -7.64 0.14
CA ASN A 156 -17.00 -9.08 0.33
C ASN A 156 -15.74 -9.92 0.12
N ALA A 157 -14.87 -9.53 -0.83
CA ALA A 157 -13.58 -10.16 -1.02
C ALA A 157 -12.61 -9.95 0.15
N GLY A 158 -12.92 -9.09 1.11
CA GLY A 158 -12.08 -8.85 2.29
C GLY A 158 -10.90 -7.93 1.99
N VAL A 159 -11.02 -6.99 1.05
CA VAL A 159 -10.03 -5.91 0.86
C VAL A 159 -9.99 -5.03 2.09
N VAL A 160 -8.81 -4.76 2.65
CA VAL A 160 -8.68 -4.14 3.98
C VAL A 160 -8.84 -2.62 3.92
N ALA A 161 -8.28 -2.00 2.88
CA ALA A 161 -8.26 -0.57 2.68
C ALA A 161 -8.54 -0.19 1.22
N LEU A 162 -9.25 0.93 1.05
CA LEU A 162 -9.55 1.54 -0.23
C LEU A 162 -9.02 2.97 -0.23
N ALA A 163 -8.16 3.28 -1.20
CA ALA A 163 -7.66 4.64 -1.41
C ALA A 163 -8.33 5.23 -2.66
N PHE A 164 -9.15 6.25 -2.47
CA PHE A 164 -9.71 7.01 -3.59
C PHE A 164 -8.67 7.98 -4.11
N SER A 165 -8.37 7.86 -5.41
CA SER A 165 -7.47 8.72 -6.17
C SER A 165 -8.14 9.06 -7.51
N GLY A 166 -7.35 9.29 -8.57
CA GLY A 166 -7.81 9.48 -9.94
C GLY A 166 -8.32 10.87 -10.20
N GLY A 167 -7.81 11.45 -11.29
CA GLY A 167 -7.98 12.87 -11.56
C GLY A 167 -7.82 13.68 -10.28
N GLU A 168 -8.90 14.33 -9.87
CA GLU A 168 -9.09 14.79 -8.50
C GLU A 168 -10.36 14.14 -7.91
N PRO A 169 -10.25 13.24 -6.90
CA PRO A 169 -11.42 12.53 -6.36
C PRO A 169 -12.48 13.48 -5.81
N LEU A 170 -12.10 14.60 -5.20
CA LEU A 170 -13.05 15.61 -4.70
C LEU A 170 -13.87 16.31 -5.80
N MET A 171 -13.60 16.05 -7.08
CA MET A 171 -14.43 16.49 -8.21
C MET A 171 -15.53 15.49 -8.61
N ARG A 172 -15.54 14.30 -8.01
CA ARG A 172 -16.58 13.29 -8.23
C ARG A 172 -17.77 13.56 -7.32
N LYS A 173 -18.98 13.66 -7.89
CA LYS A 173 -20.19 14.15 -7.20
C LYS A 173 -20.67 13.21 -6.09
N ASP A 174 -20.54 11.91 -6.32
CA ASP A 174 -21.00 10.81 -5.47
C ASP A 174 -19.88 10.22 -4.58
N LEU A 175 -18.73 10.92 -4.45
CA LEU A 175 -17.59 10.40 -3.70
C LEU A 175 -17.96 10.00 -2.27
N PHE A 176 -18.74 10.82 -1.56
CA PHE A 176 -19.12 10.55 -0.17
C PHE A 176 -20.03 9.33 -0.02
N ASP A 177 -20.90 9.06 -1.01
CA ASP A 177 -21.71 7.83 -1.04
C ASP A 177 -20.82 6.59 -1.18
N LEU A 178 -19.77 6.70 -2.00
CA LEU A 178 -18.78 5.64 -2.17
C LEU A 178 -17.93 5.44 -0.91
N ILE A 179 -17.54 6.51 -0.23
CA ILE A 179 -16.85 6.43 1.07
C ILE A 179 -17.71 5.70 2.09
N ASN A 180 -18.98 6.10 2.24
CA ASN A 180 -19.92 5.44 3.14
C ASN A 180 -20.06 3.95 2.81
N ARG A 181 -20.21 3.62 1.53
CA ARG A 181 -20.33 2.23 1.11
C ARG A 181 -19.09 1.41 1.46
N ALA A 182 -17.88 1.99 1.36
CA ALA A 182 -16.65 1.33 1.77
C ALA A 182 -16.58 1.13 3.30
N LYS A 183 -17.05 2.11 4.06
CA LYS A 183 -17.14 2.07 5.53
C LYS A 183 -18.14 1.04 6.04
N ASP A 184 -19.25 0.78 5.34
CA ASP A 184 -20.20 -0.30 5.66
C ASP A 184 -19.51 -1.68 5.74
N TYR A 185 -18.45 -1.88 4.96
CA TYR A 185 -17.64 -3.11 4.95
C TYR A 185 -16.50 -3.12 5.98
N GLY A 186 -16.36 -2.05 6.78
CA GLY A 186 -15.26 -1.84 7.71
C GLY A 186 -13.90 -1.68 7.01
N MET A 187 -13.90 -1.17 5.78
CA MET A 187 -12.64 -0.86 5.07
C MET A 187 -12.06 0.45 5.59
N SER A 188 -10.74 0.52 5.72
CA SER A 188 -10.08 1.80 5.94
C SER A 188 -10.11 2.60 4.63
N VAL A 189 -10.48 3.87 4.71
CA VAL A 189 -10.64 4.77 3.57
C VAL A 189 -9.59 5.86 3.62
N SER A 190 -8.90 6.05 2.50
CA SER A 190 -7.96 7.15 2.32
C SER A 190 -8.22 7.91 1.03
N ILE A 191 -7.76 9.15 0.96
CA ILE A 191 -7.89 10.00 -0.23
C ILE A 191 -6.53 10.55 -0.64
N ALA A 192 -6.18 10.40 -1.92
CA ALA A 192 -5.07 11.10 -2.54
C ALA A 192 -5.60 12.28 -3.37
N THR A 193 -5.30 13.50 -2.93
CA THR A 193 -5.84 14.76 -3.50
C THR A 193 -4.72 15.74 -3.84
N ASN A 194 -4.98 16.61 -4.83
CA ASN A 194 -4.14 17.76 -5.13
C ASN A 194 -4.22 18.89 -4.10
N GLY A 195 -5.14 18.80 -3.14
CA GLY A 195 -5.26 19.70 -1.99
C GLY A 195 -6.03 21.00 -2.26
N THR A 196 -6.28 21.35 -3.53
CA THR A 196 -6.92 22.64 -3.87
C THR A 196 -8.40 22.72 -3.49
N LEU A 197 -9.04 21.57 -3.24
CA LEU A 197 -10.45 21.46 -2.83
C LEU A 197 -10.62 21.12 -1.35
N LEU A 198 -9.55 21.12 -0.55
CA LEU A 198 -9.61 20.92 0.90
C LEU A 198 -10.03 22.20 1.63
N THR A 199 -11.22 22.72 1.30
CA THR A 199 -11.86 23.80 2.05
C THR A 199 -12.25 23.31 3.44
N LYS A 200 -12.47 24.22 4.41
CA LYS A 200 -12.96 23.84 5.74
C LYS A 200 -14.24 22.99 5.69
N GLU A 201 -15.17 23.34 4.80
CA GLU A 201 -16.39 22.58 4.58
C GLU A 201 -16.11 21.16 4.08
N ASN A 202 -15.26 20.99 3.06
CA ASN A 202 -14.95 19.68 2.52
C ASN A 202 -14.16 18.83 3.52
N VAL A 203 -13.22 19.43 4.27
CA VAL A 203 -12.48 18.72 5.32
C VAL A 203 -13.40 18.24 6.43
N LYS A 204 -14.37 19.07 6.85
CA LYS A 204 -15.38 18.66 7.83
C LYS A 204 -16.22 17.48 7.32
N LYS A 205 -16.67 17.52 6.06
CA LYS A 205 -17.37 16.37 5.44
C LYS A 205 -16.48 15.12 5.44
N LEU A 206 -15.20 15.23 5.10
CA LEU A 206 -14.28 14.11 5.13
C LEU A 206 -14.14 13.51 6.55
N LYS A 207 -14.14 14.34 7.58
CA LYS A 207 -14.16 13.90 8.99
C LYS A 207 -15.47 13.20 9.35
N GLU A 208 -16.61 13.77 8.97
CA GLU A 208 -17.95 13.22 9.22
C GLU A 208 -18.16 11.85 8.56
N HIS A 209 -17.57 11.64 7.37
CA HIS A 209 -17.55 10.37 6.65
C HIS A 209 -16.39 9.44 7.09
N GLU A 210 -15.76 9.74 8.22
CA GLU A 210 -14.72 8.93 8.87
C GLU A 210 -13.51 8.61 7.98
N VAL A 211 -13.11 9.51 7.07
CA VAL A 211 -11.90 9.29 6.25
C VAL A 211 -10.67 9.19 7.16
N ASP A 212 -9.94 8.08 7.04
CA ASP A 212 -8.87 7.72 7.98
C ASP A 212 -7.55 8.43 7.65
N PHE A 213 -7.31 8.70 6.37
CA PHE A 213 -6.03 9.26 5.91
C PHE A 213 -6.15 10.12 4.64
N ILE A 214 -5.50 11.28 4.63
CA ILE A 214 -5.44 12.16 3.45
C ILE A 214 -3.99 12.37 3.01
N GLN A 215 -3.68 11.94 1.79
CA GLN A 215 -2.42 12.23 1.13
C GLN A 215 -2.57 13.47 0.25
N ILE A 216 -1.81 14.52 0.58
CA ILE A 216 -1.88 15.83 -0.06
C ILE A 216 -0.62 16.06 -0.86
N SER A 217 -0.84 16.39 -2.12
CA SER A 217 0.18 16.58 -3.13
C SER A 217 0.86 17.95 -3.05
N LEU A 218 2.16 18.01 -2.71
CA LEU A 218 2.97 19.23 -2.69
C LEU A 218 4.37 18.92 -3.24
N ASP A 219 4.75 19.56 -4.34
CA ASP A 219 5.90 19.13 -5.17
C ASP A 219 7.08 20.09 -5.19
N GLY A 220 7.14 21.01 -4.24
CA GLY A 220 8.24 21.95 -4.11
C GLY A 220 7.81 23.26 -3.50
N THR A 221 8.67 24.26 -3.63
CA THR A 221 8.35 25.66 -3.33
C THR A 221 7.23 26.18 -4.24
N LYS A 222 6.68 27.36 -3.93
CA LYS A 222 5.56 27.96 -4.68
C LYS A 222 5.76 27.94 -6.20
N GLU A 223 6.88 28.47 -6.69
CA GLU A 223 7.17 28.51 -8.12
C GLU A 223 7.27 27.10 -8.73
N THR A 224 8.04 26.22 -8.08
CA THR A 224 8.23 24.83 -8.52
C THR A 224 6.91 24.08 -8.58
N HIS A 225 6.11 24.14 -7.51
CA HIS A 225 4.84 23.44 -7.40
C HIS A 225 3.85 23.90 -8.48
N GLU A 226 3.65 25.20 -8.65
CA GLU A 226 2.72 25.74 -9.65
C GLU A 226 3.16 25.41 -11.08
N LYS A 227 4.46 25.53 -11.38
CA LYS A 227 5.03 25.16 -12.69
C LYS A 227 4.91 23.66 -12.98
N PHE A 228 5.07 22.82 -11.97
CA PHE A 228 5.04 21.37 -12.11
C PHE A 228 3.61 20.81 -12.19
N ARG A 229 2.67 21.44 -11.48
CA ARG A 229 1.23 21.08 -11.44
C ARG A 229 0.38 21.78 -12.52
N GLY A 230 0.95 22.79 -13.18
CA GLY A 230 0.43 23.38 -14.42
C GLY A 230 -0.58 24.51 -14.23
N ILE A 231 -0.83 24.99 -13.01
CA ILE A 231 -1.79 26.07 -12.72
C ILE A 231 -1.16 27.06 -11.73
N LYS A 232 -1.19 28.36 -12.05
CA LYS A 232 -0.73 29.44 -11.16
C LYS A 232 -1.73 29.70 -10.03
N GLY A 233 -1.23 30.12 -8.87
CA GLY A 233 -2.05 30.47 -7.71
C GLY A 233 -2.64 29.29 -6.94
N ILE A 234 -2.23 28.05 -7.22
CA ILE A 234 -2.72 26.86 -6.50
C ILE A 234 -1.94 26.59 -5.22
N TYR A 235 -0.71 27.09 -5.08
CA TYR A 235 0.14 26.76 -3.94
C TYR A 235 -0.52 27.17 -2.61
N GLU A 236 -1.01 28.40 -2.51
CA GLU A 236 -1.68 28.88 -1.29
C GLU A 236 -2.96 28.08 -0.98
N LYS A 237 -3.69 27.65 -2.01
CA LYS A 237 -4.87 26.79 -1.81
C LYS A 237 -4.47 25.45 -1.23
N THR A 238 -3.41 24.83 -1.75
CA THR A 238 -2.88 23.57 -1.22
C THR A 238 -2.38 23.72 0.21
N ILE A 239 -1.62 24.78 0.52
CA ILE A 239 -1.13 25.04 1.88
C ILE A 239 -2.29 25.25 2.86
N ASN A 240 -3.28 26.08 2.51
CA ASN A 240 -4.47 26.26 3.35
C ASN A 240 -5.26 24.96 3.51
N GLY A 241 -5.32 24.14 2.46
CA GLY A 241 -5.92 22.82 2.50
C GLY A 241 -5.23 21.88 3.49
N ILE A 242 -3.91 21.85 3.52
CA ILE A 242 -3.12 21.09 4.49
C ILE A 242 -3.43 21.56 5.92
N LYS A 243 -3.41 22.89 6.15
CA LYS A 243 -3.73 23.45 7.47
C LYS A 243 -5.12 23.06 7.95
N ASN A 244 -6.14 23.14 7.09
CA ASN A 244 -7.51 22.73 7.44
C ASN A 244 -7.56 21.26 7.88
N VAL A 245 -6.85 20.36 7.19
CA VAL A 245 -6.81 18.92 7.51
C VAL A 245 -6.13 18.66 8.85
N VAL A 246 -5.02 19.36 9.12
CA VAL A 246 -4.30 19.26 10.40
C VAL A 246 -5.15 19.82 11.55
N GLU A 247 -5.79 20.98 11.35
CA GLU A 247 -6.69 21.60 12.34
C GLU A 247 -7.87 20.68 12.72
N GLU A 248 -8.45 19.96 11.76
CA GLU A 248 -9.54 19.00 11.98
C GLU A 248 -9.05 17.66 12.60
N GLY A 249 -7.73 17.48 12.71
CA GLY A 249 -7.13 16.28 13.28
C GLY A 249 -7.39 15.01 12.46
N ILE A 250 -7.39 15.12 11.12
CA ILE A 250 -7.38 13.96 10.23
C ILE A 250 -5.92 13.58 9.97
N CYS A 251 -5.61 12.28 10.06
CA CYS A 251 -4.26 11.80 9.77
C CYS A 251 -3.89 12.13 8.32
N CYS A 252 -2.73 12.76 8.11
CA CYS A 252 -2.39 13.22 6.77
C CYS A 252 -0.90 13.14 6.44
N ALA A 253 -0.64 13.20 5.13
CA ALA A 253 0.71 13.25 4.60
C ALA A 253 0.87 14.31 3.53
N ILE A 254 2.06 14.91 3.47
CA ILE A 254 2.53 15.59 2.29
C ILE A 254 3.26 14.59 1.39
N ALA A 255 2.87 14.51 0.13
CA ALA A 255 3.49 13.66 -0.88
C ALA A 255 4.09 14.49 -2.01
N ILE A 256 5.36 14.21 -2.32
CA ILE A 256 6.11 14.82 -3.42
C ILE A 256 6.58 13.74 -4.40
N THR A 257 6.32 13.92 -5.69
CA THR A 257 6.88 13.06 -6.74
C THR A 257 8.18 13.68 -7.24
N ALA A 258 9.31 13.07 -6.90
CA ALA A 258 10.62 13.62 -7.21
C ALA A 258 11.05 13.33 -8.65
N THR A 259 11.41 14.39 -9.36
CA THR A 259 11.91 14.43 -10.74
C THR A 259 13.10 15.38 -10.80
N LYS A 260 13.84 15.41 -11.92
CA LYS A 260 14.88 16.43 -12.16
C LYS A 260 14.37 17.87 -12.04
N LEU A 261 13.07 18.09 -12.23
CA LEU A 261 12.46 19.42 -12.16
C LEU A 261 12.29 19.94 -10.73
N ASN A 262 12.25 19.07 -9.71
CA ASN A 262 11.86 19.47 -8.35
C ASN A 262 12.61 18.78 -7.21
N TYR A 263 13.47 17.78 -7.47
CA TYR A 263 14.10 17.02 -6.38
C TYR A 263 14.95 17.88 -5.42
N LYS A 264 15.48 19.01 -5.90
CA LYS A 264 16.22 19.98 -5.06
C LYS A 264 15.35 20.71 -4.04
N ASP A 265 14.03 20.73 -4.23
CA ASP A 265 13.09 21.31 -3.27
C ASP A 265 12.63 20.30 -2.20
N VAL A 266 12.95 19.01 -2.36
CA VAL A 266 12.53 17.95 -1.41
C VAL A 266 12.91 18.30 0.05
N PRO A 267 14.14 18.74 0.39
CA PRO A 267 14.48 19.10 1.76
C PRO A 267 13.58 20.20 2.34
N LYS A 268 13.26 21.22 1.54
CA LYS A 268 12.39 22.34 1.96
C LYS A 268 10.96 21.89 2.21
N VAL A 269 10.44 20.98 1.38
CA VAL A 269 9.10 20.43 1.57
C VAL A 269 9.06 19.54 2.82
N MET A 270 10.14 18.84 3.14
CA MET A 270 10.25 18.07 4.38
C MET A 270 10.21 18.98 5.62
N ASP A 271 10.94 20.11 5.60
CA ASP A 271 10.90 21.09 6.70
C ASP A 271 9.49 21.69 6.85
N LEU A 272 8.86 22.04 5.73
CA LEU A 272 7.49 22.56 5.72
C LEU A 272 6.46 21.54 6.21
N ALA A 273 6.66 20.24 5.93
CA ALA A 273 5.79 19.18 6.45
C ALA A 273 5.81 19.15 7.99
N GLU A 274 6.99 19.28 8.57
CA GLU A 274 7.15 19.36 10.03
C GLU A 274 6.54 20.64 10.60
N GLU A 275 6.79 21.79 9.96
CA GLU A 275 6.22 23.09 10.36
C GLU A 275 4.68 23.06 10.37
N LEU A 276 4.09 22.45 9.33
CA LEU A 276 2.63 22.32 9.20
C LEU A 276 2.04 21.25 10.12
N GLY A 277 2.88 20.42 10.76
CA GLY A 277 2.44 19.40 11.71
C GLY A 277 1.76 18.18 11.08
N VAL A 278 2.08 17.84 9.82
CA VAL A 278 1.52 16.63 9.19
C VAL A 278 2.14 15.36 9.78
N ASN A 279 1.40 14.25 9.77
CA ASN A 279 1.86 12.99 10.35
C ASN A 279 2.98 12.35 9.53
N PHE A 280 2.91 12.47 8.20
CA PHE A 280 3.88 11.85 7.31
C PHE A 280 4.35 12.77 6.19
N PHE A 281 5.58 12.57 5.77
CA PHE A 281 6.10 13.03 4.49
C PHE A 281 6.40 11.79 3.64
N MET A 282 5.95 11.79 2.38
CA MET A 282 6.12 10.66 1.48
C MET A 282 6.82 11.07 0.18
N LEU A 283 8.04 10.57 -0.01
CA LEU A 283 8.79 10.71 -1.25
C LEU A 283 8.31 9.67 -2.26
N TYR A 284 7.56 10.12 -3.26
CA TYR A 284 7.10 9.29 -4.36
C TYR A 284 8.20 9.08 -5.40
N ASN A 285 8.37 7.82 -5.78
CA ASN A 285 9.21 7.44 -6.89
C ASN A 285 8.53 7.78 -8.22
N TYR A 286 9.15 8.63 -9.04
CA TYR A 286 8.63 8.98 -10.34
C TYR A 286 8.74 7.82 -11.35
N ILE A 287 7.68 7.62 -12.13
CA ILE A 287 7.60 6.62 -13.19
C ILE A 287 7.09 7.35 -14.45
N PRO A 288 7.83 7.32 -15.58
CA PRO A 288 7.44 8.03 -16.80
C PRO A 288 6.31 7.28 -17.52
N VAL A 289 5.07 7.57 -17.14
CA VAL A 289 3.84 7.03 -17.73
C VAL A 289 2.78 8.14 -17.81
N GLY A 290 1.74 7.94 -18.62
CA GLY A 290 0.73 8.97 -18.85
C GLY A 290 1.35 10.21 -19.50
N ALA A 291 1.24 11.36 -18.84
CA ALA A 291 1.85 12.62 -19.27
C ALA A 291 3.34 12.73 -18.92
N GLY A 292 3.90 11.76 -18.19
CA GLY A 292 5.28 11.79 -17.73
C GLY A 292 6.33 11.57 -18.83
N ASP A 293 7.35 12.42 -18.84
CA ASP A 293 8.50 12.35 -19.74
C ASP A 293 9.67 11.55 -19.13
N PHE A 294 10.37 10.77 -19.95
CA PHE A 294 11.57 10.04 -19.55
C PHE A 294 12.74 10.97 -19.18
N ASP A 295 12.83 12.15 -19.82
CA ASP A 295 13.96 13.06 -19.64
C ASP A 295 14.00 13.69 -18.24
N ILE A 296 12.84 13.79 -17.60
CA ILE A 296 12.70 14.35 -16.25
C ILE A 296 12.87 13.29 -15.15
N ASP A 297 13.03 12.00 -15.48
CA ASP A 297 13.34 10.99 -14.47
C ASP A 297 14.77 11.20 -13.93
N LEU A 298 14.94 10.95 -12.63
CA LEU A 298 16.24 11.04 -11.98
C LEU A 298 17.19 9.97 -12.51
N SER A 299 18.49 10.27 -12.58
CA SER A 299 19.50 9.25 -12.80
C SER A 299 19.52 8.25 -11.63
N PRO A 300 20.07 7.03 -11.82
CA PRO A 300 20.28 6.10 -10.71
C PRO A 300 21.06 6.72 -9.54
N GLU A 301 22.06 7.55 -9.85
CA GLU A 301 22.91 8.23 -8.87
C GLU A 301 22.15 9.34 -8.13
N GLU A 302 21.48 10.26 -8.84
CA GLU A 302 20.69 11.36 -8.22
C GLU A 302 19.63 10.82 -7.24
N ARG A 303 19.03 9.69 -7.60
CA ARG A 303 18.02 9.01 -6.80
C ARG A 303 18.61 8.29 -5.59
N GLU A 304 19.79 7.69 -5.73
CA GLU A 304 20.53 7.09 -4.62
C GLU A 304 20.84 8.15 -3.57
N ASP A 305 21.35 9.30 -4.01
CA ASP A 305 21.67 10.44 -3.14
C ASP A 305 20.43 10.97 -2.43
N LEU A 306 19.33 11.14 -3.17
CA LEU A 306 18.06 11.63 -2.61
C LEU A 306 17.50 10.70 -1.52
N LEU A 307 17.59 9.39 -1.72
CA LEU A 307 17.12 8.43 -0.73
C LEU A 307 18.07 8.29 0.47
N ASN A 308 19.38 8.42 0.28
CA ASN A 308 20.31 8.49 1.40
C ASN A 308 20.08 9.76 2.23
N MET A 309 19.84 10.91 1.60
CA MET A 309 19.47 12.13 2.30
C MET A 309 18.18 11.96 3.11
N LEU A 310 17.14 11.34 2.52
CA LEU A 310 15.90 11.03 3.22
C LEU A 310 16.15 10.14 4.44
N TRP A 311 17.01 9.13 4.29
CA TRP A 311 17.40 8.23 5.37
C TRP A 311 18.16 8.95 6.49
N GLU A 312 19.16 9.75 6.14
CA GLU A 312 19.95 10.52 7.11
C GLU A 312 19.06 11.47 7.92
N LYS A 313 18.12 12.16 7.27
CA LYS A 313 17.17 13.04 7.95
C LYS A 313 16.21 12.30 8.87
N LEU A 314 15.75 11.09 8.51
CA LEU A 314 14.94 10.26 9.40
C LEU A 314 15.71 9.84 10.66
N ASN A 315 17.02 9.61 10.52
CA ASN A 315 17.85 8.96 11.53
C ASN A 315 18.72 9.90 12.37
N SER A 316 18.78 11.18 12.02
CA SER A 316 19.45 12.20 12.81
C SER A 316 18.78 12.36 14.17
N ASP A 317 19.51 12.90 15.14
CA ASP A 317 18.95 13.17 16.48
C ASP A 317 17.84 14.22 16.46
N THR A 318 17.80 15.05 15.43
CA THR A 318 16.67 15.95 15.14
C THR A 318 15.51 15.17 14.52
N GLY A 319 15.77 14.29 13.54
CA GLY A 319 14.78 13.41 12.89
C GLY A 319 13.99 12.53 13.85
N LYS A 320 14.67 11.96 14.86
CA LYS A 320 14.03 11.12 15.90
C LYS A 320 13.08 11.91 16.82
N LYS A 321 13.19 13.24 16.84
CA LYS A 321 12.32 14.14 17.62
C LYS A 321 11.20 14.74 16.76
N CYS A 322 11.30 14.63 15.43
CA CYS A 322 10.26 15.09 14.52
C CYS A 322 8.94 14.35 14.80
N LYS A 323 7.84 15.09 14.79
CA LYS A 323 6.48 14.51 14.88
C LYS A 323 6.02 13.92 13.54
N THR A 324 6.67 14.31 12.45
CA THR A 324 6.42 13.82 11.09
C THR A 324 7.33 12.63 10.78
N ALA A 325 6.76 11.52 10.32
CA ALA A 325 7.54 10.37 9.84
C ALA A 325 7.85 10.48 8.34
N PHE A 326 9.08 10.16 7.95
CA PHE A 326 9.55 10.26 6.57
C PHE A 326 9.56 8.87 5.87
N LEU A 327 8.85 8.77 4.74
CA LEU A 327 8.60 7.53 4.01
C LEU A 327 8.97 7.65 2.53
N SER A 328 9.18 6.52 1.83
CA SER A 328 9.35 6.50 0.38
C SER A 328 8.67 5.31 -0.31
N THR A 329 8.11 5.56 -1.50
CA THR A 329 7.54 4.53 -2.36
C THR A 329 8.57 3.83 -3.26
N ALA A 330 9.86 4.18 -3.16
CA ALA A 330 10.94 3.56 -3.93
C ALA A 330 11.31 2.16 -3.38
N PRO A 331 11.22 1.06 -4.17
CA PRO A 331 11.52 -0.30 -3.70
C PRO A 331 12.90 -0.50 -3.12
N TYR A 332 13.91 0.23 -3.61
CA TYR A 332 15.28 0.14 -3.10
C TYR A 332 15.55 1.02 -1.88
N TYR A 333 14.56 1.77 -1.35
CA TYR A 333 14.71 2.43 -0.06
C TYR A 333 14.90 1.41 1.08
N SER A 334 14.27 0.23 0.97
CA SER A 334 14.48 -0.90 1.90
C SER A 334 15.90 -1.43 1.89
N ARG A 335 16.57 -1.39 0.73
CA ARG A 335 17.99 -1.74 0.62
C ARG A 335 18.84 -0.71 1.36
N ILE A 336 18.63 0.58 1.12
CA ILE A 336 19.36 1.65 1.79
C ILE A 336 19.22 1.50 3.30
N ALA A 337 18.00 1.30 3.79
CA ALA A 337 17.74 1.07 5.19
C ALA A 337 18.53 -0.10 5.82
N LEU A 338 18.63 -1.21 5.08
CA LEU A 338 19.42 -2.38 5.49
C LEU A 338 20.93 -2.14 5.44
N GLU A 339 21.43 -1.37 4.47
CA GLU A 339 22.86 -1.03 4.38
C GLU A 339 23.31 -0.15 5.55
N HIS A 340 22.40 0.63 6.14
CA HIS A 340 22.62 1.42 7.35
C HIS A 340 22.32 0.67 8.66
N ASN A 341 21.99 -0.63 8.61
CA ASN A 341 21.83 -1.54 9.76
C ASN A 341 20.83 -1.14 10.88
N ARG A 342 19.84 -0.27 10.63
CA ARG A 342 19.03 0.32 11.74
C ARG A 342 17.51 0.18 11.66
N TYR A 343 16.91 0.36 10.48
CA TYR A 343 15.47 0.17 10.29
C TYR A 343 15.19 -0.78 9.14
N TYR A 344 14.03 -1.42 9.19
CA TYR A 344 13.50 -2.18 8.09
C TYR A 344 12.23 -1.54 7.59
N LEU A 345 12.16 -1.34 6.27
CA LEU A 345 10.92 -0.94 5.60
C LEU A 345 10.06 -2.17 5.33
N ALA A 346 9.13 -2.47 6.24
CA ALA A 346 8.24 -3.62 6.11
C ALA A 346 7.35 -3.48 4.86
N THR A 347 6.98 -2.24 4.52
CA THR A 347 6.36 -1.85 3.23
C THR A 347 6.79 -0.41 2.90
N HIS A 348 6.29 0.15 1.79
CA HIS A 348 6.43 1.59 1.47
C HIS A 348 5.73 2.54 2.46
N PHE A 349 4.96 2.00 3.40
CA PHE A 349 4.10 2.76 4.31
C PHE A 349 4.49 2.62 5.79
N ALA A 350 5.52 1.83 6.12
CA ALA A 350 5.89 1.57 7.51
C ALA A 350 7.39 1.33 7.68
N ASN A 351 8.02 2.14 8.55
CA ASN A 351 9.37 1.95 9.05
C ASN A 351 9.30 1.16 10.37
N VAL A 352 10.06 0.07 10.47
CA VAL A 352 10.13 -0.76 11.68
C VAL A 352 11.55 -0.67 12.24
N ASP A 353 11.68 -0.30 13.52
CA ASP A 353 12.96 -0.20 14.24
C ASP A 353 13.56 -1.60 14.44
N LEU A 354 14.74 -1.87 13.87
CA LEU A 354 15.39 -3.18 13.92
C LEU A 354 16.21 -3.38 15.21
N ASP A 355 16.64 -2.30 15.87
CA ASP A 355 17.51 -2.38 17.04
C ASP A 355 16.80 -2.95 18.27
N LYS A 356 15.47 -3.06 18.24
CA LYS A 356 14.65 -3.44 19.40
C LYS A 356 14.09 -4.86 19.34
N ASN A 357 14.08 -5.56 18.20
CA ASN A 357 13.42 -6.87 18.10
C ASN A 357 13.84 -7.72 16.87
N GLU A 358 14.62 -8.80 17.09
CA GLU A 358 15.01 -9.74 16.02
C GLU A 358 13.82 -10.41 15.30
N HIS A 359 12.67 -10.58 15.98
CA HIS A 359 11.47 -11.16 15.37
C HIS A 359 10.85 -10.25 14.29
N LEU A 360 11.01 -8.92 14.45
CA LEU A 360 10.53 -7.95 13.48
C LEU A 360 11.34 -7.98 12.17
N LYS A 361 12.63 -8.33 12.23
CA LYS A 361 13.45 -8.54 11.03
C LYS A 361 12.91 -9.69 10.16
N SER A 362 12.49 -10.79 10.79
CA SER A 362 11.88 -11.94 10.11
C SER A 362 10.54 -11.59 9.45
N LEU A 363 9.68 -10.85 10.16
CA LEU A 363 8.40 -10.37 9.63
C LEU A 363 8.59 -9.41 8.44
N ALA A 364 9.58 -8.54 8.53
CA ALA A 364 9.80 -7.54 7.51
C ALA A 364 10.45 -8.15 6.25
N ASP A 365 11.35 -9.13 6.39
CA ASP A 365 11.81 -10.01 5.30
C ASP A 365 10.69 -10.82 4.64
N PHE A 366 9.65 -11.13 5.41
CA PHE A 366 8.49 -11.85 4.92
C PHE A 366 7.53 -10.93 4.15
N ILE A 367 7.37 -9.66 4.53
CA ILE A 367 6.42 -8.73 3.87
C ILE A 367 7.08 -7.89 2.77
N GLY A 368 8.35 -7.53 2.95
CA GLY A 368 9.10 -6.42 2.37
C GLY A 368 9.04 -6.19 0.85
N GLY A 369 9.45 -4.99 0.46
CA GLY A 369 9.53 -4.54 -0.93
C GLY A 369 8.20 -4.15 -1.55
N CYS A 370 8.18 -3.98 -2.88
CA CYS A 370 6.99 -3.52 -3.60
C CYS A 370 5.80 -4.49 -3.39
N GLY A 371 4.68 -3.97 -2.86
CA GLY A 371 3.45 -4.73 -2.60
C GLY A 371 2.62 -5.06 -3.85
N CYS A 372 3.01 -4.55 -5.02
CA CYS A 372 2.33 -4.75 -6.29
C CYS A 372 2.10 -6.25 -6.58
N GLY A 373 0.83 -6.62 -6.76
CA GLY A 373 0.40 -8.01 -6.99
C GLY A 373 0.48 -8.94 -5.78
N ARG A 374 0.91 -8.45 -4.61
CA ARG A 374 1.03 -9.23 -3.37
C ARG A 374 0.15 -8.75 -2.22
N PHE A 375 0.00 -7.44 -2.11
CA PHE A 375 -0.78 -6.72 -1.10
C PHE A 375 -1.64 -5.63 -1.73
N TYR A 376 -1.42 -5.34 -3.01
CA TYR A 376 -1.85 -4.10 -3.61
C TYR A 376 -2.24 -4.31 -5.08
N LEU A 377 -3.33 -3.66 -5.50
CA LEU A 377 -3.79 -3.48 -6.88
C LEU A 377 -4.27 -2.05 -7.09
N SER A 378 -4.49 -1.68 -8.36
CA SER A 378 -5.23 -0.46 -8.69
C SER A 378 -6.39 -0.70 -9.65
N LEU A 379 -7.36 0.22 -9.60
CA LEU A 379 -8.50 0.31 -10.49
C LEU A 379 -8.49 1.65 -11.20
N ARG A 380 -8.83 1.66 -12.50
CA ARG A 380 -9.10 2.89 -13.25
C ARG A 380 -10.58 3.30 -13.10
N ALA A 381 -10.91 4.50 -13.56
CA ALA A 381 -12.26 5.05 -13.45
C ALA A 381 -13.32 4.24 -14.22
N ASN A 382 -12.91 3.51 -15.26
CA ASN A 382 -13.76 2.62 -16.05
C ASN A 382 -13.72 1.14 -15.58
N GLY A 383 -13.11 0.87 -14.42
CA GLY A 383 -13.04 -0.46 -13.84
C GLY A 383 -11.90 -1.36 -14.34
N ASP A 384 -11.02 -0.87 -15.22
CA ASP A 384 -9.82 -1.63 -15.60
C ASP A 384 -8.93 -1.89 -14.39
N ILE A 385 -8.49 -3.14 -14.23
CA ILE A 385 -7.62 -3.57 -13.14
C ILE A 385 -6.16 -3.51 -13.61
N GLN A 386 -5.29 -2.95 -12.77
CA GLN A 386 -3.85 -2.84 -13.02
C GLN A 386 -3.03 -3.34 -11.82
N PRO A 387 -1.75 -3.73 -12.02
CA PRO A 387 -0.89 -4.12 -10.90
C PRO A 387 -0.62 -2.95 -9.95
N CYS A 388 -0.45 -1.74 -10.49
CA CYS A 388 -0.43 -0.48 -9.73
C CYS A 388 -0.76 0.75 -10.56
N VAL A 389 -1.03 1.87 -9.87
CA VAL A 389 -1.38 3.16 -10.51
C VAL A 389 -0.35 3.63 -11.53
N PHE A 390 0.92 3.26 -11.34
CA PHE A 390 2.02 3.62 -12.24
C PHE A 390 2.31 2.55 -13.30
N PHE A 391 1.59 1.44 -13.31
CA PHE A 391 1.86 0.28 -14.16
C PHE A 391 0.74 0.14 -15.19
N PRO A 392 0.87 0.77 -16.38
CA PRO A 392 -0.17 0.83 -17.39
C PRO A 392 -0.30 -0.48 -18.17
N LEU A 393 -0.60 -1.57 -17.46
CA LEU A 393 -0.85 -2.90 -17.98
C LEU A 393 -2.22 -3.35 -17.48
N LYS A 394 -3.20 -3.41 -18.39
CA LYS A 394 -4.52 -3.92 -18.07
C LYS A 394 -4.43 -5.42 -17.80
N LEU A 395 -4.96 -5.85 -16.66
CA LEU A 395 -5.01 -7.25 -16.25
C LEU A 395 -6.39 -7.88 -16.47
N GLY A 396 -7.44 -7.07 -16.47
CA GLY A 396 -8.85 -7.43 -16.59
C GLY A 396 -9.73 -6.20 -16.36
N ASN A 397 -11.04 -6.37 -16.33
CA ASN A 397 -11.98 -5.31 -15.95
C ASN A 397 -12.96 -5.82 -14.89
N ILE A 398 -13.16 -5.03 -13.83
CA ILE A 398 -14.02 -5.39 -12.69
C ILE A 398 -15.49 -5.60 -13.08
N ARG A 399 -15.95 -5.02 -14.21
CA ARG A 399 -17.30 -5.22 -14.74
C ARG A 399 -17.57 -6.67 -15.14
N GLU A 400 -16.51 -7.42 -15.43
CA GLU A 400 -16.58 -8.84 -15.79
C GLU A 400 -16.81 -9.75 -14.56
N PHE A 401 -16.73 -9.20 -13.34
CA PHE A 401 -16.89 -9.98 -12.11
C PHE A 401 -18.31 -9.87 -11.58
N ASN A 402 -18.91 -11.03 -11.30
CA ASN A 402 -20.24 -11.12 -10.76
C ASN A 402 -20.24 -10.89 -9.24
N ASP A 403 -19.25 -11.44 -8.56
CA ASP A 403 -19.13 -11.43 -7.10
C ASP A 403 -17.66 -11.41 -6.60
N GLU A 404 -17.47 -11.55 -5.30
CA GLU A 404 -16.14 -11.63 -4.69
C GLU A 404 -15.33 -12.86 -5.10
N ASN A 405 -15.96 -13.96 -5.51
CA ASN A 405 -15.27 -15.20 -5.85
C ASN A 405 -14.53 -15.05 -7.18
N ASP A 406 -15.17 -14.40 -8.17
CA ASP A 406 -14.52 -14.04 -9.45
C ASP A 406 -13.29 -13.16 -9.21
N PHE A 407 -13.43 -12.14 -8.35
CA PHE A 407 -12.31 -11.27 -7.98
C PHE A 407 -11.18 -12.01 -7.25
N LEU A 408 -11.51 -12.88 -6.29
CA LEU A 408 -10.54 -13.68 -5.56
C LEU A 408 -9.87 -14.73 -6.46
N GLU A 409 -10.58 -15.28 -7.43
CA GLU A 409 -10.02 -16.19 -8.42
C GLU A 409 -9.05 -15.45 -9.34
N PHE A 410 -9.44 -14.30 -9.87
CA PHE A 410 -8.58 -13.40 -10.62
C PHE A 410 -7.30 -13.08 -9.82
N TRP A 411 -7.44 -12.68 -8.55
CA TRP A 411 -6.31 -12.40 -7.68
C TRP A 411 -5.38 -13.61 -7.57
N ARG A 412 -5.90 -14.83 -7.39
CA ARG A 412 -5.08 -16.04 -7.25
C ARG A 412 -4.37 -16.45 -8.54
N ASN A 413 -5.08 -16.38 -9.66
CA ASN A 413 -4.70 -17.10 -10.88
C ASN A 413 -4.12 -16.21 -11.99
N ASN A 414 -4.25 -14.88 -11.90
CA ASN A 414 -3.72 -13.99 -12.93
C ASN A 414 -2.20 -14.19 -13.13
N LYS A 415 -1.79 -14.46 -14.38
CA LYS A 415 -0.40 -14.74 -14.75
C LYS A 415 0.56 -13.63 -14.34
N VAL A 416 0.23 -12.38 -14.63
CA VAL A 416 1.11 -11.24 -14.34
C VAL A 416 1.29 -11.09 -12.83
N LEU A 417 0.21 -11.20 -12.06
CA LEU A 417 0.30 -11.14 -10.60
C LEU A 417 1.18 -12.27 -10.05
N ASN A 418 1.06 -13.48 -10.60
CA ASN A 418 1.89 -14.62 -10.22
C ASN A 418 3.37 -14.45 -10.59
N ASP A 419 3.67 -13.80 -11.72
CA ASP A 419 5.05 -13.44 -12.06
C ASP A 419 5.62 -12.37 -11.11
N LEU A 420 4.81 -11.39 -10.70
CA LEU A 420 5.23 -10.33 -9.76
C LEU A 420 5.46 -10.83 -8.33
N ARG A 421 4.76 -11.91 -7.94
CA ARG A 421 4.91 -12.59 -6.64
C ARG A 421 6.22 -13.38 -6.53
N ASP A 422 6.76 -13.81 -7.66
CA ASP A 422 7.95 -14.65 -7.72
C ASP A 422 9.19 -13.81 -8.04
N ARG A 423 9.95 -13.45 -7.00
CA ARG A 423 11.15 -12.61 -7.15
C ARG A 423 12.28 -13.32 -7.88
N ASP A 424 12.27 -14.64 -7.93
CA ASP A 424 13.32 -15.43 -8.56
C ASP A 424 13.16 -15.47 -10.10
N LYS A 425 11.95 -15.18 -10.62
CA LYS A 425 11.69 -15.00 -12.06
C LYS A 425 12.21 -13.69 -12.65
N LEU A 426 12.54 -12.70 -11.81
CA LEU A 426 13.06 -11.43 -12.30
C LEU A 426 14.46 -11.63 -12.89
N LYS A 427 14.81 -10.91 -13.96
CA LYS A 427 16.09 -11.09 -14.66
C LYS A 427 17.30 -10.71 -13.79
N ILE A 428 17.75 -9.44 -13.85
CA ILE A 428 18.88 -8.97 -13.03
C ILE A 428 18.47 -8.94 -11.54
N CYS A 429 17.26 -8.46 -11.25
CA CYS A 429 16.78 -8.32 -9.88
C CYS A 429 16.62 -9.67 -9.16
N GLY A 430 16.37 -10.79 -9.86
CA GLY A 430 16.23 -12.11 -9.24
C GLY A 430 17.56 -12.73 -8.80
N LYS A 431 18.68 -12.24 -9.33
CA LYS A 431 20.03 -12.63 -8.88
C LYS A 431 20.57 -11.78 -7.73
N CYS A 432 19.89 -10.67 -7.41
CA CYS A 432 20.34 -9.72 -6.40
C CYS A 432 20.14 -10.28 -4.97
N LYS A 433 21.09 -9.99 -4.07
CA LYS A 433 20.98 -10.36 -2.64
C LYS A 433 19.80 -9.68 -1.93
N TYR A 434 19.32 -8.54 -2.44
CA TYR A 434 18.18 -7.77 -1.92
C TYR A 434 16.83 -8.11 -2.60
N ARG A 435 16.75 -9.18 -3.39
CA ARG A 435 15.57 -9.46 -4.23
C ARG A 435 14.25 -9.58 -3.47
N TYR A 436 14.27 -10.14 -2.27
CA TYR A 436 13.06 -10.35 -1.46
C TYR A 436 12.60 -9.12 -0.69
N VAL A 437 13.48 -8.13 -0.50
CA VAL A 437 13.21 -6.92 0.28
C VAL A 437 12.98 -5.69 -0.61
N CYS A 438 13.43 -5.76 -1.87
CA CYS A 438 13.32 -4.68 -2.86
C CYS A 438 12.64 -5.19 -4.14
N GLY A 439 13.34 -6.01 -4.93
CA GLY A 439 12.87 -6.51 -6.24
C GLY A 439 12.75 -5.46 -7.35
N GLY A 440 13.06 -4.18 -7.08
CA GLY A 440 12.96 -3.06 -8.01
C GLY A 440 11.52 -2.69 -8.41
N CYS A 441 11.33 -1.50 -8.96
CA CYS A 441 10.04 -1.04 -9.45
C CYS A 441 9.67 -1.71 -10.78
N ARG A 442 8.65 -2.58 -10.72
CA ARG A 442 8.17 -3.33 -11.90
C ARG A 442 7.43 -2.42 -12.89
N ALA A 443 6.80 -1.36 -12.38
CA ALA A 443 6.18 -0.32 -13.19
C ALA A 443 7.23 0.45 -14.02
N ARG A 444 8.37 0.81 -13.42
CA ARG A 444 9.47 1.46 -14.17
C ARG A 444 10.07 0.53 -15.21
N ALA A 445 10.35 -0.72 -14.85
CA ALA A 445 10.84 -1.72 -15.80
C ALA A 445 9.90 -1.86 -17.02
N TYR A 446 8.59 -1.93 -16.77
CA TYR A 446 7.60 -1.98 -17.85
C TYR A 446 7.51 -0.69 -18.67
N SER A 447 7.58 0.48 -18.03
CA SER A 447 7.57 1.76 -18.74
C SER A 447 8.74 1.89 -19.72
N TYR A 448 9.96 1.56 -19.27
CA TYR A 448 11.18 1.69 -20.07
C TYR A 448 11.34 0.58 -21.12
N TYR A 449 10.96 -0.65 -20.79
CA TYR A 449 11.31 -1.80 -21.61
C TYR A 449 10.13 -2.58 -22.17
N ARG A 450 8.89 -2.24 -21.77
CA ARG A 450 7.68 -3.05 -22.03
C ARG A 450 7.81 -4.50 -21.53
N ASP A 451 8.72 -4.73 -20.59
CA ASP A 451 8.97 -6.02 -19.96
C ASP A 451 9.13 -5.82 -18.45
N TYR A 452 8.13 -6.25 -17.69
CA TYR A 452 8.08 -6.09 -16.24
C TYR A 452 9.03 -7.03 -15.47
N LEU A 453 9.64 -8.02 -16.15
CA LEU A 453 10.64 -8.92 -15.57
C LEU A 453 12.07 -8.37 -15.69
N ARG A 454 12.30 -7.36 -16.52
CA ARG A 454 13.60 -6.67 -16.62
C ARG A 454 13.95 -5.91 -15.35
N GLU A 455 15.21 -5.57 -15.23
CA GLU A 455 15.77 -4.68 -14.23
C GLU A 455 14.99 -3.37 -14.05
N ASP A 456 15.04 -2.82 -12.84
CA ASP A 456 14.64 -1.43 -12.62
C ASP A 456 15.78 -0.53 -13.15
N PRO A 457 15.57 0.27 -14.20
CA PRO A 457 16.63 1.11 -14.78
C PRO A 457 17.06 2.23 -13.83
N GLY A 458 16.25 2.57 -12.82
CA GLY A 458 16.60 3.58 -11.82
C GLY A 458 17.47 3.06 -10.67
N CYS A 459 17.84 1.77 -10.66
CA CYS A 459 18.68 1.19 -9.61
C CYS A 459 20.17 1.25 -9.98
N ILE A 460 21.00 1.80 -9.10
CA ILE A 460 22.46 1.92 -9.30
C ILE A 460 23.17 0.55 -9.38
N LEU A 461 22.60 -0.49 -8.77
CA LEU A 461 23.17 -1.85 -8.78
C LEU A 461 22.96 -2.56 -10.11
N THR A 462 22.02 -2.11 -10.94
CA THR A 462 21.72 -2.76 -12.22
C THR A 462 22.95 -2.82 -13.13
N LYS A 463 23.69 -1.71 -13.26
CA LYS A 463 24.94 -1.63 -14.06
C LYS A 463 26.04 -2.56 -13.53
N LYS A 464 26.03 -2.87 -12.23
CA LYS A 464 27.03 -3.73 -11.58
C LYS A 464 26.72 -5.23 -11.72
N LEU A 465 25.50 -5.56 -12.11
CA LEU A 465 24.96 -6.92 -12.18
C LEU A 465 24.61 -7.36 -13.61
N SER A 466 24.59 -6.42 -14.56
CA SER A 466 24.57 -6.64 -16.01
C SER A 466 25.94 -7.02 -16.51
#